data_AF-A0A832CF70-F1
#
_entry.id   AF-A0A832CF70-F1
#
_cell.length_a   1.000
_cell.length_b   1.000
_cell.length_c   1.000
_cell.angle_alpha   90.00
_cell.angle_beta   90.00
_cell.angle_gamma   90.00
#
_symmetry.space_group_name_H-M   'P 1'
#
loop_
_entity.id
_entity.type
_entity.pdbx_description
1 polymer ?
#
loop_
_entity_poly.entity_id
_entity_poly.type
_entity_poly.pdbx_seq_one_letter_code
_entity_poly.pdbx_strand_id
1 'polypeptide(L)'
;MGKAGGKKSESSFSLHTWFRSESDAVPLALVMLSSPQLPLTTLKEVRRYGFDYLPEPEELYSGDAKLDGFSDKMKKVLNAAVETQRSGSRSALEEKLRDVLAELRTTLETADYNISNLYSLVSTFTSTVPATIVATVALIGGGAASTALTLTIVGLMLALLAGVVIFPWEYGVPSPPWRTYLPMLAAPLLYLLFTHLGLEAPLTLALAAGSVPTAALHFYHSRAELRRLEKAREMVRVAARAVGNPYHALVREGLIRDPEDLLSPEWRGFARAATLGLWQVLLHGGYENLRKLEEYMSQVLDFVSRLRSKTRVFLVYALVEAAIVGAIYAVVISSGAILAGGKGGGEWLARTGITGAGVHELREWIDPILATVSLTLAAATAGAREGRPHLLPLYLPLCAGAVWLAWLLAITYAPYLFAG
;
A
#
# COMPACT_ATOMS: atom_id res chain seq x y z
N MET A 1 -51.54 26.63 -12.07
CA MET A 1 -51.00 25.28 -12.36
C MET A 1 -49.81 25.45 -13.28
N GLY A 2 -48.64 24.91 -12.90
CA GLY A 2 -47.40 24.98 -13.68
C GLY A 2 -46.18 25.04 -12.78
N LYS A 3 -45.87 23.91 -12.13
CA LYS A 3 -44.72 23.74 -11.22
C LYS A 3 -43.41 24.04 -11.96
N ALA A 4 -42.68 25.05 -11.51
CA ALA A 4 -41.27 25.22 -11.85
C ALA A 4 -40.49 24.09 -11.15
N GLY A 5 -40.09 23.09 -11.92
CA GLY A 5 -39.30 21.96 -11.47
C GLY A 5 -37.92 22.44 -11.02
N GLY A 6 -37.71 22.44 -9.70
CA GLY A 6 -36.38 22.48 -9.13
C GLY A 6 -35.58 21.29 -9.63
N LYS A 7 -34.60 21.54 -10.49
CA LYS A 7 -33.49 20.62 -10.70
C LYS A 7 -32.70 20.58 -9.39
N LYS A 8 -32.99 19.60 -8.55
CA LYS A 8 -32.03 19.10 -7.56
C LYS A 8 -30.76 18.76 -8.34
N SER A 9 -29.71 19.57 -8.20
CA SER A 9 -28.38 19.14 -8.63
C SER A 9 -28.00 18.00 -7.70
N GLU A 10 -28.08 16.76 -8.19
CA GLU A 10 -27.49 15.62 -7.52
C GLU A 10 -25.99 15.94 -7.32
N SER A 11 -25.59 16.18 -6.07
CA SER A 11 -24.20 16.26 -5.69
C SER A 11 -23.60 14.88 -5.87
N SER A 12 -23.06 14.61 -7.05
CA SER A 12 -22.39 13.35 -7.32
C SER A 12 -21.15 13.26 -6.44
N PHE A 13 -21.24 12.50 -5.35
CA PHE A 13 -20.08 12.13 -4.54
C PHE A 13 -19.07 11.43 -5.45
N SER A 14 -17.98 12.13 -5.79
CA SER A 14 -16.89 11.56 -6.56
C SER A 14 -15.89 10.94 -5.59
N LEU A 15 -15.91 9.61 -5.46
CA LEU A 15 -14.92 8.83 -4.71
C LEU A 15 -13.49 9.23 -5.08
N HIS A 16 -13.24 9.49 -6.36
CA HIS A 16 -11.92 9.92 -6.85
C HIS A 16 -11.51 11.28 -6.25
N THR A 17 -12.44 12.24 -6.19
CA THR A 17 -12.19 13.55 -5.58
C THR A 17 -11.92 13.42 -4.10
N TRP A 18 -12.66 12.54 -3.41
CA TRP A 18 -12.45 12.25 -2.00
C TRP A 18 -11.03 11.70 -1.74
N PHE A 19 -10.61 10.66 -2.47
CA PHE A 19 -9.27 10.06 -2.31
C PHE A 19 -8.14 11.05 -2.65
N ARG A 20 -8.28 11.82 -3.74
CA ARG A 20 -7.30 12.85 -4.09
C ARG A 20 -7.24 13.95 -3.03
N SER A 21 -8.39 14.35 -2.48
CA SER A 21 -8.43 15.34 -1.40
C SER A 21 -7.81 14.85 -0.10
N GLU A 22 -7.96 13.55 0.23
CA GLU A 22 -7.33 12.98 1.41
C GLU A 22 -5.80 12.95 1.26
N SER A 23 -5.28 12.55 0.10
CA SER A 23 -3.82 12.52 -0.13
C SER A 23 -3.17 13.91 -0.14
N ASP A 24 -3.88 14.90 -0.68
CA ASP A 24 -3.34 16.22 -0.99
C ASP A 24 -3.53 17.24 0.15
N ALA A 25 -4.32 16.92 1.19
CA ALA A 25 -4.62 17.84 2.29
C ALA A 25 -3.38 18.30 3.05
N VAL A 26 -2.53 17.36 3.48
CA VAL A 26 -1.30 17.68 4.22
C VAL A 26 -0.25 18.33 3.32
N PRO A 27 0.03 17.81 2.10
CA PRO A 27 0.86 18.50 1.11
C PRO A 27 0.45 19.98 0.88
N LEU A 28 -0.85 20.26 0.74
CA LEU A 28 -1.35 21.62 0.53
C LEU A 28 -1.13 22.51 1.76
N ALA A 29 -1.42 22.01 2.96
CA ALA A 29 -1.20 22.73 4.21
C ALA A 29 0.28 23.12 4.38
N LEU A 30 1.21 22.22 4.00
CA LEU A 30 2.64 22.48 4.03
C LEU A 30 3.04 23.63 3.09
N VAL A 31 2.50 23.65 1.87
CA VAL A 31 2.76 24.73 0.88
C VAL A 31 2.21 26.06 1.39
N MET A 32 0.98 26.08 1.90
CA MET A 32 0.34 27.29 2.43
C MET A 32 1.09 27.87 3.64
N LEU A 33 1.65 27.00 4.49
CA LEU A 33 2.37 27.44 5.67
C LEU A 33 3.77 27.98 5.34
N SER A 34 4.45 27.30 4.42
CA SER A 34 5.80 27.70 3.99
C SER A 34 5.79 28.95 3.11
N SER A 35 4.70 29.20 2.38
CA SER A 35 4.55 30.39 1.55
C SER A 35 4.61 31.68 2.37
N PRO A 36 5.31 32.73 1.92
CA PRO A 36 5.29 34.05 2.54
C PRO A 36 3.96 34.80 2.29
N GLN A 37 3.16 34.37 1.32
CA GLN A 37 1.85 34.96 1.03
C GLN A 37 0.77 34.48 2.00
N LEU A 38 -0.42 35.09 1.92
CA LEU A 38 -1.60 34.57 2.60
C LEU A 38 -2.08 33.25 1.95
N PRO A 39 -2.74 32.34 2.70
CA PRO A 39 -3.06 31.00 2.22
C PRO A 39 -3.97 30.96 0.99
N LEU A 40 -4.95 31.87 0.87
CA LEU A 40 -5.86 31.88 -0.29
C LEU A 40 -5.17 32.40 -1.56
N THR A 41 -4.23 33.36 -1.42
CA THR A 41 -3.39 33.80 -2.53
C THR A 41 -2.46 32.68 -2.99
N THR A 42 -1.85 31.99 -2.04
CA THR A 42 -1.01 30.81 -2.32
C THR A 42 -1.82 29.73 -3.03
N LEU A 43 -3.05 29.47 -2.59
CA LEU A 43 -3.95 28.53 -3.24
C LEU A 43 -4.22 28.93 -4.69
N LYS A 44 -4.49 30.21 -4.95
CA LYS A 44 -4.75 30.72 -6.31
C LYS A 44 -3.61 30.40 -7.28
N GLU A 45 -2.37 30.57 -6.83
CA GLU A 45 -1.18 30.28 -7.65
C GLU A 45 -0.96 28.76 -7.80
N VAL A 46 -1.06 28.02 -6.69
CA VAL A 46 -0.73 26.60 -6.62
C VAL A 46 -1.79 25.71 -7.29
N ARG A 47 -3.04 26.19 -7.45
CA ARG A 47 -4.10 25.49 -8.21
C ARG A 47 -3.65 25.11 -9.61
N ARG A 48 -2.93 25.99 -10.31
CA ARG A 48 -2.41 25.72 -11.67
C ARG A 48 -1.38 24.61 -11.72
N TYR A 49 -0.77 24.30 -10.58
CA TYR A 49 0.24 23.27 -10.42
C TYR A 49 -0.34 22.07 -9.67
N GLY A 50 -1.51 21.59 -10.12
CA GLY A 50 -2.07 20.29 -9.75
C GLY A 50 -3.06 20.26 -8.58
N PHE A 51 -3.55 21.41 -8.15
CA PHE A 51 -4.66 21.52 -7.20
C PHE A 51 -5.92 22.14 -7.86
N ASP A 52 -6.01 21.99 -9.17
CA ASP A 52 -7.05 22.51 -10.06
C ASP A 52 -8.48 22.10 -9.65
N TYR A 53 -8.62 20.94 -9.03
CA TYR A 53 -9.89 20.38 -8.55
C TYR A 53 -10.44 21.07 -7.28
N LEU A 54 -9.65 21.92 -6.61
CA LEU A 54 -10.12 22.67 -5.43
C LEU A 54 -10.99 23.87 -5.84
N PRO A 55 -11.90 24.33 -4.97
CA PRO A 55 -12.74 25.51 -5.24
C PRO A 55 -11.92 26.78 -5.46
N GLU A 56 -12.55 27.79 -6.08
CA GLU A 56 -11.95 29.12 -6.22
C GLU A 56 -11.69 29.74 -4.82
N PRO A 57 -10.57 30.43 -4.61
CA PRO A 57 -10.30 31.12 -3.33
C PRO A 57 -11.37 32.15 -2.96
N GLU A 58 -11.98 32.78 -3.96
CA GLU A 58 -13.06 33.76 -3.78
C GLU A 58 -14.34 33.10 -3.24
N GLU A 59 -14.70 31.91 -3.74
CA GLU A 59 -15.82 31.10 -3.26
C GLU A 59 -15.60 30.59 -1.83
N LEU A 60 -14.35 30.23 -1.50
CA LEU A 60 -13.97 29.81 -0.14
C LEU A 60 -14.09 30.98 0.85
N TYR A 61 -13.70 32.18 0.43
CA TYR A 61 -13.76 33.37 1.28
C TYR A 61 -15.20 33.83 1.53
N SER A 62 -16.07 33.78 0.51
CA SER A 62 -17.50 34.15 0.63
C SER A 62 -18.32 33.10 1.39
N GLY A 63 -17.84 31.85 1.45
CA GLY A 63 -18.57 30.73 2.05
C GLY A 63 -19.52 30.03 1.08
N ASP A 64 -19.46 30.36 -0.21
CA ASP A 64 -20.29 29.76 -1.26
C ASP A 64 -19.68 28.46 -1.83
N ALA A 65 -18.45 28.14 -1.45
CA ALA A 65 -17.75 26.95 -1.90
C ALA A 65 -18.49 25.66 -1.52
N LYS A 66 -18.82 24.85 -2.53
CA LYS A 66 -19.36 23.49 -2.32
C LYS A 66 -18.23 22.56 -1.91
N LEU A 67 -18.20 22.19 -0.63
CA LEU A 67 -17.23 21.25 -0.07
C LEU A 67 -17.74 19.80 -0.03
N ASP A 68 -18.88 19.53 -0.66
CA ASP A 68 -19.45 18.18 -0.73
C ASP A 68 -18.55 17.24 -1.54
N GLY A 69 -18.21 16.08 -0.98
CA GLY A 69 -17.32 15.10 -1.61
C GLY A 69 -15.82 15.26 -1.30
N PHE A 70 -15.39 16.35 -0.65
CA PHE A 70 -14.04 16.44 -0.10
C PHE A 70 -13.93 15.69 1.22
N SER A 71 -12.72 15.22 1.53
CA SER A 71 -12.43 14.58 2.80
C SER A 71 -12.48 15.57 3.97
N ASP A 72 -12.76 15.07 5.17
CA ASP A 72 -12.85 15.91 6.36
C ASP A 72 -11.51 16.58 6.69
N LYS A 73 -10.40 15.92 6.34
CA LYS A 73 -9.06 16.48 6.48
C LYS A 73 -8.85 17.68 5.54
N MET A 74 -9.21 17.56 4.27
CA MET A 74 -9.12 18.67 3.31
C MET A 74 -10.03 19.84 3.73
N LYS A 75 -11.28 19.57 4.15
CA LYS A 75 -12.19 20.61 4.65
C LYS A 75 -11.58 21.39 5.82
N LYS A 76 -10.96 20.71 6.77
CA LYS A 76 -10.27 21.35 7.90
C LYS A 76 -9.12 22.25 7.42
N VAL A 77 -8.33 21.83 6.44
CA VAL A 77 -7.23 22.63 5.88
C VAL A 77 -7.77 23.88 5.18
N LEU A 78 -8.81 23.75 4.35
CA LEU A 78 -9.41 24.89 3.66
C LEU A 78 -10.06 25.88 4.63
N ASN A 79 -10.75 25.38 5.65
CA ASN A 79 -11.34 26.24 6.69
C ASN A 79 -10.26 26.99 7.48
N ALA A 80 -9.17 26.31 7.86
CA ALA A 80 -8.03 26.95 8.53
C ALA A 80 -7.35 28.00 7.63
N ALA A 81 -7.29 27.77 6.32
CA ALA A 81 -6.78 28.74 5.35
C ALA A 81 -7.67 29.99 5.28
N VAL A 82 -9.00 29.83 5.28
CA VAL A 82 -9.96 30.96 5.32
C VAL A 82 -9.86 31.73 6.64
N GLU A 83 -9.76 31.04 7.76
CA GLU A 83 -9.60 31.67 9.08
C GLU A 83 -8.27 32.45 9.18
N THR A 84 -7.20 31.89 8.65
CA THR A 84 -5.89 32.56 8.56
C THR A 84 -5.97 33.80 7.68
N GLN A 85 -6.71 33.74 6.55
CA GLN A 85 -6.93 34.89 5.68
C GLN A 85 -7.69 36.02 6.40
N ARG A 86 -8.72 35.67 7.18
CA ARG A 86 -9.57 36.64 7.89
C ARG A 86 -8.90 37.24 9.12
N SER A 87 -8.16 36.44 9.88
CA SER A 87 -7.51 36.86 11.12
C SER A 87 -6.13 37.49 10.90
N GLY A 88 -5.48 37.20 9.77
CA GLY A 88 -4.08 37.55 9.52
C GLY A 88 -3.08 36.74 10.36
N SER A 89 -3.54 35.85 11.25
CA SER A 89 -2.70 35.00 12.08
C SER A 89 -2.52 33.63 11.44
N ARG A 90 -1.26 33.21 11.28
CA ARG A 90 -0.91 31.86 10.79
C ARG A 90 -1.07 30.77 11.85
N SER A 91 -1.45 31.14 13.08
CA SER A 91 -1.55 30.21 14.22
C SER A 91 -2.46 29.02 13.93
N ALA A 92 -3.61 29.24 13.27
CA ALA A 92 -4.56 28.16 12.96
C ALA A 92 -3.97 27.12 12.00
N LEU A 93 -3.22 27.56 10.98
CA LEU A 93 -2.56 26.67 10.03
C LEU A 93 -1.35 25.96 10.67
N GLU A 94 -0.60 26.66 11.53
CA GLU A 94 0.51 26.09 12.30
C GLU A 94 0.02 25.01 13.28
N GLU A 95 -1.04 25.30 14.03
CA GLU A 95 -1.69 24.36 14.94
C GLU A 95 -2.16 23.13 14.16
N LYS A 96 -2.81 23.35 13.01
CA LYS A 96 -3.26 22.23 12.19
C LYS A 96 -2.12 21.35 11.69
N LEU A 97 -0.98 21.92 11.30
CA LEU A 97 0.17 21.15 10.85
C LEU A 97 0.89 20.46 12.03
N ARG A 98 0.93 21.08 13.21
CA ARG A 98 1.43 20.44 14.44
C ARG A 98 0.55 19.27 14.87
N ASP A 99 -0.78 19.42 14.80
CA ASP A 99 -1.72 18.34 15.05
C ASP A 99 -1.48 17.17 14.11
N VAL A 100 -1.30 17.46 12.81
CA VAL A 100 -0.97 16.42 11.83
C VAL A 100 0.36 15.76 12.19
N LEU A 101 1.43 16.49 12.49
CA LEU A 101 2.70 15.89 12.93
C LEU A 101 2.55 15.05 14.20
N ALA A 102 1.76 15.50 15.18
CA ALA A 102 1.49 14.78 16.41
C ALA A 102 0.69 13.49 16.13
N GLU A 103 -0.30 13.57 15.24
CA GLU A 103 -1.05 12.43 14.73
C GLU A 103 -0.12 11.47 13.99
N LEU A 104 0.85 11.94 13.21
CA LEU A 104 1.84 11.09 12.54
C LEU A 104 2.75 10.37 13.51
N ARG A 105 3.20 11.06 14.56
CA ARG A 105 3.99 10.42 15.61
C ARG A 105 3.18 9.33 16.30
N THR A 106 1.94 9.65 16.67
CA THR A 106 1.00 8.69 17.26
C THR A 106 0.70 7.53 16.30
N THR A 107 0.56 7.82 15.00
CA THR A 107 0.34 6.82 13.95
C THR A 107 1.56 5.95 13.76
N LEU A 108 2.79 6.48 13.83
CA LEU A 108 4.01 5.68 13.79
C LEU A 108 4.11 4.73 14.99
N GLU A 109 3.73 5.23 16.18
CA GLU A 109 3.72 4.46 17.42
C GLU A 109 2.66 3.36 17.38
N THR A 110 1.48 3.65 16.81
CA THR A 110 0.37 2.69 16.67
C THR A 110 0.46 1.81 15.41
N ALA A 111 1.25 2.20 14.40
CA ALA A 111 1.44 1.44 13.17
C ALA A 111 2.07 0.08 13.43
N ASP A 112 2.98 -0.03 14.40
CA ASP A 112 3.55 -1.32 14.79
C ASP A 112 2.46 -2.27 15.28
N TYR A 113 1.55 -1.77 16.12
CA TYR A 113 0.41 -2.52 16.64
C TYR A 113 -0.57 -2.88 15.51
N ASN A 114 -0.95 -1.92 14.68
CA ASN A 114 -1.93 -2.14 13.62
C ASN A 114 -1.40 -3.06 12.51
N ILE A 115 -0.12 -2.92 12.13
CA ILE A 115 0.53 -3.80 11.16
C ILE A 115 0.69 -5.20 11.76
N SER A 116 1.08 -5.33 13.03
CA SER A 116 1.17 -6.64 13.69
C SER A 116 -0.19 -7.33 13.77
N ASN A 117 -1.26 -6.59 14.06
CA ASN A 117 -2.63 -7.11 14.05
C ASN A 117 -3.09 -7.53 12.67
N LEU A 118 -2.77 -6.74 11.63
CA LEU A 118 -3.05 -7.10 10.24
C LEU A 118 -2.38 -8.44 9.91
N TYR A 119 -1.10 -8.61 10.25
CA TYR A 119 -0.37 -9.86 10.01
C TYR A 119 -0.89 -11.03 10.83
N SER A 120 -1.21 -10.81 12.11
CA SER A 120 -1.80 -11.84 12.97
C SER A 120 -3.14 -12.33 12.41
N LEU A 121 -3.98 -11.40 11.95
CA LEU A 121 -5.24 -11.71 11.29
C LEU A 121 -5.01 -12.47 9.98
N VAL A 122 -4.11 -12.01 9.12
CA VAL A 122 -3.79 -12.68 7.85
C VAL A 122 -3.20 -14.08 8.08
N SER A 123 -2.26 -14.23 9.02
CA SER A 123 -1.67 -15.51 9.42
C SER A 123 -2.71 -16.47 9.96
N THR A 124 -3.67 -15.99 10.75
CA THR A 124 -4.78 -16.81 11.26
C THR A 124 -5.57 -17.45 10.12
N PHE A 125 -5.91 -16.69 9.07
CA PHE A 125 -6.69 -17.18 7.93
C PHE A 125 -5.87 -17.96 6.89
N THR A 126 -4.54 -17.79 6.86
CA THR A 126 -3.67 -18.46 5.87
C THR A 126 -2.93 -19.68 6.42
N SER A 127 -2.70 -19.75 7.73
CA SER A 127 -1.93 -20.81 8.39
C SER A 127 -2.72 -21.51 9.50
N THR A 128 -3.04 -20.82 10.60
CA THR A 128 -3.58 -21.47 11.82
C THR A 128 -4.94 -22.14 11.61
N VAL A 129 -5.90 -21.42 11.01
CA VAL A 129 -7.25 -21.95 10.76
C VAL A 129 -7.20 -23.02 9.67
N PRO A 130 -6.48 -22.85 8.55
CA PRO A 130 -6.26 -23.94 7.60
C PRO A 130 -5.60 -25.18 8.23
N ALA A 131 -4.53 -25.02 9.01
CA ALA A 131 -3.84 -26.15 9.63
C ALA A 131 -4.72 -26.98 10.56
N THR A 132 -5.71 -26.37 11.20
CA THR A 132 -6.62 -27.04 12.14
C THR A 132 -7.90 -27.51 11.47
N ILE A 133 -8.68 -26.58 10.90
CA ILE A 133 -9.99 -26.84 10.32
C ILE A 133 -9.85 -27.61 9.01
N VAL A 134 -9.00 -27.15 8.08
CA VAL A 134 -8.88 -27.83 6.78
C VAL A 134 -8.27 -29.20 6.94
N ALA A 135 -7.27 -29.37 7.81
CA ALA A 135 -6.72 -30.70 8.10
C ALA A 135 -7.79 -31.64 8.70
N THR A 136 -8.62 -31.15 9.64
CA THR A 136 -9.67 -31.96 10.26
C THR A 136 -10.77 -32.32 9.26
N VAL A 137 -11.22 -31.36 8.45
CA VAL A 137 -12.23 -31.60 7.39
C VAL A 137 -11.68 -32.55 6.32
N ALA A 138 -10.39 -32.45 5.99
CA ALA A 138 -9.74 -33.36 5.05
C ALA A 138 -9.75 -34.81 5.53
N LEU A 139 -9.60 -35.02 6.84
CA LEU A 139 -9.60 -36.34 7.47
C LEU A 139 -11.02 -36.91 7.64
N ILE A 140 -12.03 -36.10 7.94
CA ILE A 140 -13.42 -36.55 8.10
C ILE A 140 -14.06 -36.87 6.74
N GLY A 141 -13.70 -36.12 5.70
CA GLY A 141 -14.15 -36.35 4.33
C GLY A 141 -15.16 -35.32 3.85
N GLY A 142 -14.77 -34.59 2.79
CA GLY A 142 -15.62 -33.69 2.02
C GLY A 142 -15.55 -32.21 2.47
N GLY A 143 -15.38 -31.32 1.50
CA GLY A 143 -15.42 -29.86 1.68
C GLY A 143 -14.12 -29.25 2.16
N ALA A 144 -13.02 -30.00 2.16
CA ALA A 144 -11.73 -29.51 2.62
C ALA A 144 -11.15 -28.45 1.67
N ALA A 145 -11.29 -28.66 0.36
CA ALA A 145 -10.82 -27.70 -0.64
C ALA A 145 -11.68 -26.43 -0.65
N SER A 146 -13.01 -26.57 -0.60
CA SER A 146 -13.91 -25.42 -0.55
C SER A 146 -13.71 -24.58 0.72
N THR A 147 -13.47 -25.22 1.86
CA THR A 147 -13.14 -24.53 3.13
C THR A 147 -11.81 -23.80 3.02
N ALA A 148 -10.77 -24.44 2.49
CA ALA A 148 -9.46 -23.82 2.28
C ALA A 148 -9.51 -22.60 1.36
N LEU A 149 -10.22 -22.71 0.22
CA LEU A 149 -10.42 -21.61 -0.70
C LEU A 149 -11.21 -20.47 -0.05
N THR A 150 -12.29 -20.78 0.66
CA THR A 150 -13.10 -19.75 1.33
C THR A 150 -12.27 -18.97 2.34
N LEU A 151 -11.49 -19.67 3.19
CA LEU A 151 -10.64 -19.03 4.19
C LEU A 151 -9.57 -18.15 3.55
N THR A 152 -8.92 -18.61 2.49
CA THR A 152 -7.86 -17.87 1.80
C THR A 152 -8.41 -16.66 1.05
N ILE A 153 -9.59 -16.75 0.44
CA ILE A 153 -10.30 -15.61 -0.19
C ILE A 153 -10.72 -14.58 0.86
N VAL A 154 -11.27 -15.02 2.00
CA VAL A 154 -11.59 -14.12 3.11
C VAL A 154 -10.33 -13.42 3.62
N GLY A 155 -9.23 -14.17 3.77
CA GLY A 155 -7.92 -13.62 4.11
C GLY A 155 -7.44 -12.57 3.10
N LEU A 156 -7.60 -12.82 1.80
CA LEU A 156 -7.25 -11.88 0.74
C LEU A 156 -8.06 -10.59 0.85
N MET A 157 -9.37 -10.70 1.00
CA MET A 157 -10.27 -9.54 1.14
C MET A 157 -9.92 -8.71 2.37
N LEU A 158 -9.63 -9.36 3.50
CA LEU A 158 -9.19 -8.69 4.71
C LEU A 158 -7.83 -8.01 4.52
N ALA A 159 -6.88 -8.64 3.83
CA ALA A 159 -5.58 -8.04 3.52
C ALA A 159 -5.72 -6.79 2.64
N LEU A 160 -6.58 -6.84 1.61
CA LEU A 160 -6.87 -5.70 0.73
C LEU A 160 -7.55 -4.55 1.48
N LEU A 161 -8.55 -4.84 2.31
CA LEU A 161 -9.28 -3.83 3.08
C LEU A 161 -8.42 -3.22 4.19
N ALA A 162 -7.70 -4.04 4.94
CA ALA A 162 -6.83 -3.59 6.03
C ALA A 162 -5.71 -2.67 5.50
N GLY A 163 -5.12 -3.01 4.34
CA GLY A 163 -4.12 -2.16 3.70
C GLY A 163 -4.62 -0.78 3.28
N VAL A 164 -5.93 -0.64 3.03
CA VAL A 164 -6.60 0.63 2.68
C VAL A 164 -6.99 1.43 3.92
N VAL A 165 -7.46 0.77 4.98
CA VAL A 165 -8.02 1.45 6.15
C VAL A 165 -6.95 1.85 7.17
N ILE A 166 -5.91 1.02 7.34
CA ILE A 166 -4.93 1.18 8.42
C ILE A 166 -3.81 2.16 8.04
N PHE A 167 -3.44 2.22 6.76
CA PHE A 167 -2.27 2.97 6.32
C PHE A 167 -2.62 4.42 5.95
N PRO A 168 -1.87 5.44 6.44
CA PRO A 168 -2.13 6.84 6.09
C PRO A 168 -1.77 7.13 4.63
N TRP A 169 -2.78 7.51 3.84
CA TRP A 169 -2.73 7.58 2.37
C TRP A 169 -1.72 8.58 1.81
N GLU A 170 -1.40 9.63 2.55
CA GLU A 170 -0.47 10.70 2.17
C GLU A 170 0.97 10.18 2.04
N TYR A 171 1.30 9.10 2.76
CA TYR A 171 2.65 8.51 2.82
C TYR A 171 2.81 7.31 1.90
N GLY A 172 1.73 6.87 1.26
CA GLY A 172 1.77 5.79 0.29
C GLY A 172 2.55 6.21 -0.95
N VAL A 173 3.27 5.27 -1.57
CA VAL A 173 3.96 5.54 -2.83
C VAL A 173 2.93 5.90 -3.89
N PRO A 174 3.17 6.93 -4.73
CA PRO A 174 2.32 7.18 -5.88
C PRO A 174 2.13 5.91 -6.72
N SER A 175 0.94 5.73 -7.29
CA SER A 175 0.64 4.56 -8.10
C SER A 175 1.50 4.57 -9.37
N PRO A 176 2.11 3.43 -9.72
CA PRO A 176 2.84 3.31 -10.97
C PRO A 176 1.87 3.41 -12.16
N PRO A 177 2.34 3.79 -13.34
CA PRO A 177 1.49 3.89 -14.52
C PRO A 177 0.93 2.51 -14.87
N TRP A 178 -0.35 2.46 -15.28
CA TRP A 178 -1.06 1.21 -15.55
C TRP A 178 -0.34 0.28 -16.54
N ARG A 179 0.45 0.84 -17.46
CA ARG A 179 1.28 0.10 -18.42
C ARG A 179 2.28 -0.84 -17.76
N THR A 180 2.73 -0.54 -16.54
CA THR A 180 3.65 -1.39 -15.78
C THR A 180 3.03 -2.72 -15.34
N TYR A 181 1.70 -2.86 -15.38
CA TYR A 181 0.99 -4.10 -15.08
C TYR A 181 0.86 -5.03 -16.30
N LEU A 182 1.09 -4.52 -17.51
CA LEU A 182 0.99 -5.31 -18.75
C LEU A 182 1.83 -6.60 -18.74
N PRO A 183 3.05 -6.63 -18.18
CA PRO A 183 3.82 -7.87 -18.12
C PRO A 183 3.14 -9.00 -17.33
N MET A 184 2.19 -8.69 -16.41
CA MET A 184 1.41 -9.73 -15.72
C MET A 184 0.51 -10.53 -16.67
N LEU A 185 0.19 -10.01 -17.86
CA LEU A 185 -0.55 -10.75 -18.88
C LEU A 185 0.23 -11.95 -19.43
N ALA A 186 1.52 -12.07 -19.12
CA ALA A 186 2.29 -13.28 -19.40
C ALA A 186 1.94 -14.45 -18.46
N ALA A 187 1.35 -14.20 -17.28
CA ALA A 187 1.06 -15.26 -16.31
C ALA A 187 0.10 -16.36 -16.85
N PRO A 188 -1.00 -16.05 -17.57
CA PRO A 188 -1.83 -17.08 -18.20
C PRO A 188 -1.07 -17.92 -19.23
N LEU A 189 -0.17 -17.33 -20.02
CA LEU A 189 0.63 -18.05 -21.00
C LEU A 189 1.63 -18.99 -20.31
N LEU A 190 2.26 -18.52 -19.23
CA LEU A 190 3.16 -19.33 -18.41
C LEU A 190 2.42 -20.47 -17.71
N TYR A 191 1.18 -20.25 -17.25
CA TYR A 191 0.35 -21.30 -16.68
C TYR A 191 0.10 -22.44 -17.68
N LEU A 192 -0.28 -22.10 -18.92
CA LEU A 192 -0.48 -23.09 -19.97
C LEU A 192 0.82 -23.85 -20.28
N LEU A 193 1.95 -23.15 -20.34
CA LEU A 193 3.27 -23.74 -20.57
C LEU A 193 3.67 -24.70 -19.43
N PHE A 194 3.55 -24.29 -18.17
CA PHE A 194 3.93 -25.10 -17.01
C PHE A 194 3.01 -26.30 -16.82
N THR A 195 1.72 -26.14 -17.16
CA THR A 195 0.77 -27.26 -17.20
C THR A 195 1.18 -28.27 -18.28
N HIS A 196 1.59 -27.80 -19.47
CA HIS A 196 2.07 -28.67 -20.54
C HIS A 196 3.38 -29.40 -20.18
N LEU A 197 4.25 -28.76 -19.40
CA LEU A 197 5.49 -29.34 -18.90
C LEU A 197 5.29 -30.31 -17.72
N GLY A 198 4.07 -30.44 -17.20
CA GLY A 198 3.77 -31.34 -16.08
C GLY A 198 4.42 -30.93 -14.75
N LEU A 199 4.63 -29.62 -14.54
CA LEU A 199 5.19 -29.12 -13.27
C LEU A 199 4.14 -29.16 -12.15
N GLU A 200 4.60 -29.45 -10.94
CA GLU A 200 3.77 -29.39 -9.72
C GLU A 200 3.34 -27.94 -9.44
N ALA A 201 2.06 -27.73 -9.13
CA ALA A 201 1.44 -26.42 -8.84
C ALA A 201 1.76 -25.32 -9.89
N PRO A 202 1.33 -25.50 -11.16
CA PRO A 202 1.70 -24.62 -12.28
C PRO A 202 1.15 -23.18 -12.17
N LEU A 203 -0.01 -22.95 -11.54
CA LEU A 203 -0.59 -21.62 -11.36
C LEU A 203 0.25 -20.79 -10.37
N THR A 204 0.62 -21.38 -9.24
CA THR A 204 1.47 -20.71 -8.24
C THR A 204 2.81 -20.32 -8.83
N LEU A 205 3.43 -21.22 -9.61
CA LEU A 205 4.68 -20.94 -10.32
C LEU A 205 4.50 -19.88 -11.42
N ALA A 206 3.40 -19.93 -12.16
CA ALA A 206 3.08 -18.93 -13.20
C ALA A 206 2.87 -17.53 -12.60
N LEU A 207 2.24 -17.42 -11.44
CA LEU A 207 2.15 -16.16 -10.70
C LEU A 207 3.52 -15.67 -10.24
N ALA A 208 4.37 -16.56 -9.73
CA ALA A 208 5.72 -16.21 -9.31
C ALA A 208 6.55 -15.67 -10.49
N ALA A 209 6.65 -16.44 -11.58
CA ALA A 209 7.45 -16.09 -12.75
C ALA A 209 6.86 -14.90 -13.55
N GLY A 210 5.54 -14.90 -13.76
CA GLY A 210 4.85 -13.86 -14.52
C GLY A 210 4.82 -12.49 -13.83
N SER A 211 4.98 -12.45 -12.50
CA SER A 211 5.06 -11.18 -11.76
C SER A 211 6.47 -10.59 -11.68
N VAL A 212 7.53 -11.32 -12.05
CA VAL A 212 8.94 -10.84 -11.98
C VAL A 212 9.15 -9.53 -12.74
N PRO A 213 8.73 -9.36 -14.01
CA PRO A 213 8.99 -8.13 -14.74
C PRO A 213 8.24 -6.94 -14.12
N THR A 214 6.99 -7.15 -13.71
CA THR A 214 6.19 -6.13 -13.02
C THR A 214 6.81 -5.74 -11.68
N ALA A 215 7.30 -6.71 -10.92
CA ALA A 215 7.99 -6.48 -9.65
C ALA A 215 9.24 -5.62 -9.84
N ALA A 216 10.05 -5.89 -10.88
CA ALA A 216 11.23 -5.10 -11.19
C ALA A 216 10.88 -3.65 -11.56
N LEU A 217 9.84 -3.45 -12.38
CA LEU A 217 9.35 -2.11 -12.75
C LEU A 217 8.81 -1.34 -11.54
N HIS A 218 8.01 -2.00 -10.69
CA HIS A 218 7.45 -1.40 -9.48
C HIS A 218 8.54 -1.10 -8.44
N PHE A 219 9.55 -1.95 -8.32
CA PHE A 219 10.70 -1.72 -7.46
C PHE A 219 11.49 -0.48 -7.91
N TYR A 220 11.77 -0.38 -9.21
CA TYR A 220 12.45 0.78 -9.78
C TYR A 220 11.62 2.06 -9.57
N HIS A 221 10.31 1.99 -9.77
CA HIS A 221 9.40 3.11 -9.55
C HIS A 221 9.38 3.56 -8.08
N SER A 222 9.17 2.65 -7.13
CA SER A 222 9.18 2.96 -5.69
C SER A 222 10.51 3.55 -5.24
N ARG A 223 11.64 3.02 -5.76
CA ARG A 223 12.97 3.57 -5.47
C ARG A 223 13.17 4.96 -6.08
N ALA A 224 12.65 5.22 -7.27
CA ALA A 224 12.72 6.53 -7.90
C ALA A 224 11.90 7.58 -7.12
N GLU A 225 10.70 7.24 -6.66
CA GLU A 225 9.87 8.15 -5.85
C GLU A 225 10.52 8.50 -4.50
N LEU A 226 11.14 7.53 -3.83
CA LEU A 226 11.93 7.82 -2.62
C LEU A 226 13.10 8.76 -2.89
N ARG A 227 13.87 8.51 -3.96
CA ARG A 227 14.98 9.38 -4.36
C ARG A 227 14.50 10.80 -4.68
N ARG A 228 13.31 10.96 -5.25
CA ARG A 228 12.69 12.28 -5.48
C ARG A 228 12.38 12.97 -4.16
N LEU A 229 11.84 12.26 -3.17
CA LEU A 229 11.58 12.83 -1.85
C LEU A 229 12.89 13.25 -1.15
N GLU A 230 13.93 12.42 -1.20
CA GLU A 230 15.27 12.73 -0.69
C GLU A 230 15.86 13.96 -1.40
N LYS A 231 15.77 14.01 -2.74
CA LYS A 231 16.24 15.16 -3.54
C LYS A 231 15.46 16.44 -3.19
N ALA A 232 14.14 16.35 -3.03
CA ALA A 232 13.31 17.49 -2.64
C ALA A 232 13.67 18.03 -1.25
N ARG A 233 13.91 17.13 -0.29
CA ARG A 233 14.39 17.50 1.05
C ARG A 233 15.78 18.12 1.00
N GLU A 234 16.69 17.60 0.18
CA GLU A 234 18.04 18.17 0.04
C GLU A 234 18.00 19.57 -0.62
N MET A 235 17.13 19.79 -1.61
CA MET A 235 16.92 21.13 -2.17
C MET A 235 16.46 22.11 -1.10
N VAL A 236 15.45 21.75 -0.30
CA VAL A 236 14.98 22.61 0.81
C VAL A 236 16.11 22.86 1.82
N ARG A 237 16.89 21.84 2.17
CA ARG A 237 18.01 21.96 3.12
C ARG A 237 19.13 22.88 2.61
N VAL A 238 19.53 22.75 1.34
CA VAL A 238 20.53 23.62 0.72
C VAL A 238 20.04 25.06 0.69
N ALA A 239 18.78 25.26 0.32
CA ALA A 239 18.17 26.59 0.32
C ALA A 239 18.11 27.19 1.74
N ALA A 240 17.72 26.42 2.75
CA ALA A 240 17.62 26.87 4.13
C ALA A 240 18.98 27.25 4.76
N ARG A 241 20.07 26.66 4.28
CA ARG A 241 21.45 26.93 4.76
C ARG A 241 22.21 27.95 3.92
N ALA A 242 21.62 28.41 2.83
CA ALA A 242 22.28 29.34 1.93
C ALA A 242 22.56 30.68 2.63
N VAL A 243 23.81 31.11 2.63
CA VAL A 243 24.21 32.46 3.06
C VAL A 243 24.10 33.36 1.83
N GLY A 244 23.04 34.16 1.74
CA GLY A 244 22.76 35.02 0.59
C GLY A 244 21.55 34.55 -0.20
N ASN A 245 21.65 34.48 -1.54
CA ASN A 245 20.55 34.08 -2.40
C ASN A 245 20.39 32.54 -2.45
N PRO A 246 19.29 31.97 -1.93
CA PRO A 246 19.09 30.52 -1.91
C PRO A 246 19.00 29.91 -3.31
N TYR A 247 18.51 30.66 -4.30
CA TYR A 247 18.48 30.21 -5.69
C TYR A 247 19.88 29.92 -6.22
N HIS A 248 20.82 30.83 -5.98
CA HIS A 248 22.20 30.66 -6.44
C HIS A 248 22.87 29.46 -5.77
N ALA A 249 22.52 29.15 -4.50
CA ALA A 249 23.01 27.96 -3.83
C ALA A 249 22.50 26.66 -4.51
N LEU A 250 21.22 26.61 -4.88
CA LEU A 250 20.64 25.46 -5.58
C LEU A 250 21.26 25.22 -6.96
N VAL A 251 21.53 26.29 -7.71
CA VAL A 251 22.20 26.22 -9.02
C VAL A 251 23.66 25.82 -8.87
N ARG A 252 24.38 26.38 -7.88
CA ARG A 252 25.79 26.06 -7.59
C ARG A 252 25.99 24.58 -7.25
N GLU A 253 25.09 24.01 -6.47
CA GLU A 253 25.10 22.58 -6.11
C GLU A 253 24.57 21.69 -7.25
N GLY A 254 24.15 22.26 -8.38
CA GLY A 254 23.66 21.53 -9.55
C GLY A 254 22.33 20.81 -9.33
N LEU A 255 21.55 21.23 -8.33
CA LEU A 255 20.27 20.59 -7.99
C LEU A 255 19.14 20.99 -8.97
N ILE A 256 19.20 22.23 -9.44
CA ILE A 256 18.31 22.83 -10.44
C ILE A 256 19.13 23.59 -11.48
N ARG A 257 18.60 23.73 -12.69
CA ARG A 257 19.13 24.62 -13.73
C ARG A 257 18.35 25.92 -13.75
N ASP A 258 17.03 25.79 -13.71
CA ASP A 258 16.09 26.91 -13.79
C ASP A 258 15.05 26.85 -12.66
N PRO A 259 14.42 27.98 -12.28
CA PRO A 259 13.39 27.99 -11.23
C PRO A 259 12.17 27.14 -11.58
N GLU A 260 11.88 26.98 -12.87
CA GLU A 260 10.78 26.17 -13.39
C GLU A 260 10.97 24.67 -13.16
N ASP A 261 12.19 24.19 -12.91
CA ASP A 261 12.46 22.79 -12.55
C ASP A 261 11.72 22.39 -11.27
N LEU A 262 11.47 23.35 -10.37
CA LEU A 262 10.70 23.13 -9.13
C LEU A 262 9.20 22.89 -9.41
N LEU A 263 8.70 23.38 -10.54
CA LEU A 263 7.31 23.24 -11.00
C LEU A 263 7.09 22.00 -11.88
N SER A 264 8.14 21.23 -12.14
CA SER A 264 8.10 20.04 -12.98
C SER A 264 7.02 19.05 -12.53
N PRO A 265 6.25 18.45 -13.47
CA PRO A 265 5.20 17.47 -13.14
C PRO A 265 5.77 16.14 -12.62
N GLU A 266 7.09 15.98 -12.58
CA GLU A 266 7.74 14.80 -12.02
C GLU A 266 7.60 14.71 -10.50
N TRP A 267 7.39 15.84 -9.82
CA TRP A 267 7.25 15.91 -8.38
C TRP A 267 5.83 15.50 -7.96
N ARG A 268 5.71 14.59 -6.99
CA ARG A 268 4.44 14.04 -6.50
C ARG A 268 4.37 14.03 -4.98
N GLY A 269 3.17 14.08 -4.41
CA GLY A 269 2.93 14.03 -2.97
C GLY A 269 3.77 15.06 -2.20
N PHE A 270 4.44 14.61 -1.14
CA PHE A 270 5.32 15.46 -0.32
C PHE A 270 6.50 16.07 -1.07
N ALA A 271 7.06 15.37 -2.07
CA ALA A 271 8.15 15.94 -2.88
C ALA A 271 7.66 17.18 -3.65
N ARG A 272 6.43 17.14 -4.16
CA ARG A 272 5.79 18.29 -4.81
C ARG A 272 5.50 19.42 -3.84
N ALA A 273 5.01 19.11 -2.64
CA ALA A 273 4.77 20.13 -1.63
C ALA A 273 6.07 20.84 -1.23
N ALA A 274 7.17 20.10 -1.10
CA ALA A 274 8.48 20.67 -0.83
C ALA A 274 8.96 21.59 -1.96
N THR A 275 8.85 21.17 -3.22
CA THR A 275 9.31 22.00 -4.35
C THR A 275 8.42 23.20 -4.60
N LEU A 276 7.10 23.07 -4.44
CA LEU A 276 6.16 24.19 -4.54
C LEU A 276 6.33 25.18 -3.38
N GLY A 277 6.49 24.69 -2.15
CA GLY A 277 6.78 25.54 -0.99
C GLY A 277 8.11 26.27 -1.16
N LEU A 278 9.14 25.58 -1.63
CA LEU A 278 10.43 26.18 -1.98
C LEU A 278 10.28 27.24 -3.08
N TRP A 279 9.54 26.95 -4.15
CA TRP A 279 9.29 27.89 -5.23
C TRP A 279 8.57 29.16 -4.73
N GLN A 280 7.55 29.01 -3.88
CA GLN A 280 6.82 30.13 -3.26
C GLN A 280 7.75 31.03 -2.44
N VAL A 281 8.64 30.44 -1.64
CA VAL A 281 9.61 31.21 -0.83
C VAL A 281 10.68 31.87 -1.71
N LEU A 282 11.12 31.22 -2.78
CA LEU A 282 12.09 31.81 -3.72
C LEU A 282 11.50 32.98 -4.51
N LEU A 283 10.23 32.89 -4.91
CA LEU A 283 9.56 33.91 -5.72
C LEU A 283 9.16 35.14 -4.91
N HIS A 284 8.61 34.93 -3.71
CA HIS A 284 7.98 35.99 -2.92
C HIS A 284 8.79 36.37 -1.66
N GLY A 285 9.91 35.70 -1.40
CA GLY A 285 10.76 35.95 -0.22
C GLY A 285 10.31 35.18 1.03
N GLY A 286 10.69 35.67 2.22
CA GLY A 286 10.37 35.03 3.50
C GLY A 286 11.25 33.81 3.80
N TYR A 287 12.57 33.98 3.69
CA TYR A 287 13.56 32.92 3.89
C TYR A 287 13.52 32.27 5.27
N GLU A 288 12.95 32.95 6.27
CA GLU A 288 12.68 32.38 7.59
C GLU A 288 11.78 31.13 7.55
N ASN A 289 10.92 31.00 6.53
CA ASN A 289 10.04 29.84 6.36
C ASN A 289 10.77 28.61 5.79
N LEU A 290 11.97 28.77 5.21
CA LEU A 290 12.75 27.64 4.70
C LEU A 290 13.16 26.68 5.81
N ARG A 291 13.48 27.21 6.99
CA ARG A 291 13.85 26.38 8.14
C ARG A 291 12.67 25.56 8.66
N LYS A 292 11.47 26.15 8.68
CA LYS A 292 10.23 25.43 9.00
C LYS A 292 9.98 24.33 7.97
N LEU A 293 10.09 24.65 6.68
CA LEU A 293 9.93 23.67 5.60
C LEU A 293 10.94 22.52 5.69
N GLU A 294 12.23 22.81 5.98
CA GLU A 294 13.28 21.79 6.21
C GLU A 294 12.91 20.87 7.38
N GLU A 295 12.42 21.44 8.48
CA GLU A 295 12.03 20.70 9.67
C GLU A 295 10.86 19.74 9.38
N TYR A 296 9.77 20.25 8.80
CA TYR A 296 8.61 19.42 8.42
C TYR A 296 8.99 18.32 7.44
N MET A 297 9.76 18.65 6.39
CA MET A 297 10.19 17.66 5.40
C MET A 297 11.15 16.62 5.96
N SER A 298 12.02 17.00 6.89
CA SER A 298 12.91 16.05 7.56
C SER A 298 12.11 15.08 8.45
N GLN A 299 11.11 15.57 9.19
CA GLN A 299 10.24 14.70 10.00
C GLN A 299 9.45 13.71 9.13
N VAL A 300 8.91 14.15 8.00
CA VAL A 300 8.21 13.28 7.04
C VAL A 300 9.15 12.21 6.46
N LEU A 301 10.35 12.60 6.03
CA LEU A 301 11.33 11.66 5.48
C LEU A 301 11.79 10.64 6.53
N ASP A 302 12.03 11.07 7.76
CA ASP A 302 12.40 10.20 8.88
C ASP A 302 11.27 9.21 9.20
N PHE A 303 10.01 9.66 9.19
CA PHE A 303 8.84 8.80 9.35
C PHE A 303 8.80 7.72 8.25
N VAL A 304 8.89 8.12 6.97
CA VAL A 304 8.84 7.18 5.83
C VAL A 304 9.99 6.16 5.90
N SER A 305 11.20 6.62 6.24
CA SER A 305 12.38 5.77 6.40
C SER A 305 12.21 4.76 7.54
N ARG A 306 11.74 5.21 8.70
CA ARG A 306 11.48 4.35 9.87
C ARG A 306 10.40 3.31 9.58
N LEU A 307 9.28 3.74 8.98
CA LEU A 307 8.18 2.85 8.61
C LEU A 307 8.64 1.76 7.63
N ARG A 308 9.43 2.13 6.61
CA ARG A 308 10.03 1.18 5.66
C ARG A 308 11.08 0.26 6.27
N SER A 309 11.85 0.74 7.25
CA SER A 309 12.82 -0.07 7.96
C SER A 309 12.12 -1.14 8.80
N LYS A 310 11.08 -0.78 9.55
CA LYS A 310 10.31 -1.72 10.35
C LYS A 310 9.57 -2.74 9.50
N THR A 311 8.95 -2.30 8.41
CA THR A 311 8.20 -3.18 7.49
C THR A 311 9.07 -4.15 6.69
N ARG A 312 10.39 -3.96 6.69
CA ARG A 312 11.34 -4.92 6.14
C ARG A 312 11.34 -6.25 6.89
N VAL A 313 11.14 -6.22 8.22
CA VAL A 313 11.03 -7.42 9.05
C VAL A 313 9.74 -8.19 8.71
N PHE A 314 8.65 -7.48 8.43
CA PHE A 314 7.38 -8.09 8.04
C PHE A 314 7.44 -8.84 6.70
N LEU A 315 8.27 -8.39 5.75
CA LEU A 315 8.54 -9.17 4.54
C LEU A 315 9.16 -10.53 4.87
N VAL A 316 10.09 -10.59 5.82
CA VAL A 316 10.69 -11.86 6.25
C VAL A 316 9.64 -12.74 6.90
N TYR A 317 8.78 -12.18 7.77
CA TYR A 317 7.66 -12.93 8.34
C TYR A 317 6.71 -13.47 7.27
N ALA A 318 6.37 -12.67 6.25
CA ALA A 318 5.53 -13.12 5.14
C ALA A 318 6.16 -14.29 4.36
N LEU A 319 7.48 -14.30 4.18
CA LEU A 319 8.20 -15.37 3.50
C LEU A 319 8.29 -16.64 4.34
N VAL A 320 8.51 -16.51 5.64
CA VAL A 320 8.49 -17.63 6.58
C VAL A 320 7.09 -18.23 6.63
N GLU A 321 6.05 -17.39 6.71
CA GLU A 321 4.66 -17.83 6.69
C GLU A 321 4.29 -18.53 5.38
N ALA A 322 4.70 -17.98 4.24
CA ALA A 322 4.55 -18.62 2.93
C ALA A 322 5.15 -20.03 2.91
N ALA A 323 6.35 -20.19 3.47
CA ALA A 323 7.00 -21.49 3.55
C ALA A 323 6.27 -22.46 4.50
N ILE A 324 5.83 -21.98 5.67
CA ILE A 324 5.08 -22.77 6.65
C ILE A 324 3.77 -23.26 6.03
N VAL A 325 3.01 -22.41 5.37
CA VAL A 325 1.73 -22.78 4.75
C VAL A 325 1.93 -23.82 3.64
N GLY A 326 2.94 -23.64 2.78
CA GLY A 326 3.30 -24.64 1.78
C GLY A 326 3.63 -26.00 2.41
N ALA A 327 4.37 -26.00 3.52
CA ALA A 327 4.70 -27.23 4.24
C ALA A 327 3.49 -27.88 4.93
N ILE A 328 2.61 -27.08 5.55
CA ILE A 328 1.38 -27.57 6.22
C ILE A 328 0.53 -28.37 5.24
N TYR A 329 0.21 -27.79 4.09
CA TYR A 329 -0.61 -28.48 3.10
C TYR A 329 0.06 -29.74 2.56
N ALA A 330 1.39 -29.72 2.38
CA ALA A 330 2.13 -30.88 1.89
C ALA A 330 2.11 -32.04 2.89
N VAL A 331 2.23 -31.74 4.19
CA VAL A 331 2.12 -32.74 5.27
C VAL A 331 0.69 -33.28 5.34
N VAL A 332 -0.32 -32.42 5.26
CA VAL A 332 -1.74 -32.85 5.25
C VAL A 332 -2.01 -33.77 4.06
N ILE A 333 -1.55 -33.43 2.87
CA ILE A 333 -1.76 -34.28 1.67
C ILE A 333 -0.97 -35.59 1.78
N SER A 334 0.25 -35.56 2.33
CA SER A 334 1.07 -36.77 2.53
C SER A 334 0.47 -37.73 3.55
N SER A 335 -0.28 -37.23 4.54
CA SER A 335 -1.01 -38.08 5.49
C SER A 335 -2.03 -39.00 4.81
N GLY A 336 -2.51 -38.64 3.61
CA GLY A 336 -3.38 -39.48 2.79
C GLY A 336 -2.77 -40.85 2.43
N ALA A 337 -1.43 -40.94 2.31
CA ALA A 337 -0.75 -42.22 2.06
C ALA A 337 -0.90 -43.21 3.23
N ILE A 338 -0.93 -42.70 4.46
CA ILE A 338 -1.17 -43.49 5.68
C ILE A 338 -2.60 -44.04 5.67
N LEU A 339 -3.56 -43.21 5.26
CA LEU A 339 -4.97 -43.57 5.15
C LEU A 339 -5.22 -44.62 4.04
N ALA A 340 -4.46 -44.56 2.95
CA ALA A 340 -4.63 -45.45 1.80
C ALA A 340 -3.85 -46.79 1.90
N GLY A 341 -2.78 -46.87 2.70
CA GLY A 341 -1.77 -47.94 2.58
C GLY A 341 -1.50 -48.85 3.78
N GLY A 342 -2.01 -48.57 4.99
CA GLY A 342 -1.71 -49.41 6.15
C GLY A 342 -2.45 -50.76 6.10
N LYS A 343 -1.74 -51.88 5.93
CA LYS A 343 -2.29 -53.25 6.15
C LYS A 343 -2.95 -53.30 7.54
N GLY A 344 -4.28 -53.20 7.57
CA GLY A 344 -5.12 -53.18 8.79
C GLY A 344 -5.49 -51.80 9.36
N GLY A 345 -4.78 -50.72 9.02
CA GLY A 345 -5.03 -49.37 9.55
C GLY A 345 -6.13 -48.60 8.81
N GLY A 346 -6.17 -48.70 7.48
CA GLY A 346 -7.15 -47.97 6.66
C GLY A 346 -8.60 -48.42 6.88
N GLU A 347 -8.83 -49.73 7.06
CA GLU A 347 -10.17 -50.25 7.37
C GLU A 347 -10.66 -49.88 8.78
N TRP A 348 -9.75 -49.83 9.76
CA TRP A 348 -10.10 -49.41 11.12
C TRP A 348 -10.42 -47.91 11.18
N LEU A 349 -9.63 -47.07 10.49
CA LEU A 349 -9.87 -45.63 10.39
C LEU A 349 -11.16 -45.30 9.63
N ALA A 350 -11.45 -46.02 8.54
CA ALA A 350 -12.70 -45.88 7.81
C ALA A 350 -13.93 -46.17 8.68
N ARG A 351 -13.84 -47.12 9.63
CA ARG A 351 -14.92 -47.40 10.60
C ARG A 351 -15.10 -46.30 11.65
N THR A 352 -14.08 -45.47 11.88
CA THR A 352 -14.17 -44.29 12.76
C THR A 352 -14.69 -43.03 12.04
N GLY A 353 -15.03 -43.14 10.76
CA GLY A 353 -15.50 -42.01 9.94
C GLY A 353 -14.38 -41.17 9.32
N ILE A 354 -13.12 -41.61 9.42
CA ILE A 354 -11.97 -40.96 8.77
C ILE A 354 -11.85 -41.50 7.35
N THR A 355 -12.00 -40.63 6.36
CA THR A 355 -11.95 -41.01 4.94
C THR A 355 -10.86 -40.21 4.20
N GLY A 356 -10.14 -40.87 3.29
CA GLY A 356 -9.13 -40.20 2.45
C GLY A 356 -9.71 -39.29 1.36
N ALA A 357 -11.05 -39.19 1.25
CA ALA A 357 -11.73 -38.45 0.18
C ALA A 357 -11.44 -36.94 0.25
N GLY A 358 -11.41 -36.35 1.45
CA GLY A 358 -11.09 -34.94 1.63
C GLY A 358 -9.63 -34.60 1.31
N VAL A 359 -8.71 -35.54 1.50
CA VAL A 359 -7.30 -35.39 1.11
C VAL A 359 -7.14 -35.42 -0.42
N HIS A 360 -7.89 -36.27 -1.12
CA HIS A 360 -7.91 -36.29 -2.58
C HIS A 360 -8.48 -34.99 -3.14
N GLU A 361 -9.59 -34.49 -2.58
CA GLU A 361 -10.18 -33.21 -2.94
C GLU A 361 -9.17 -32.05 -2.77
N LEU A 362 -8.46 -32.01 -1.65
CA LEU A 362 -7.40 -31.02 -1.43
C LEU A 362 -6.27 -31.11 -2.45
N ARG A 363 -5.90 -32.33 -2.87
CA ARG A 363 -4.84 -32.53 -3.85
C ARG A 363 -5.20 -31.96 -5.22
N GLU A 364 -6.46 -32.07 -5.64
CA GLU A 364 -6.93 -31.49 -6.90
C GLU A 364 -6.95 -29.96 -6.88
N TRP A 365 -7.24 -29.37 -5.73
CA TRP A 365 -7.40 -27.92 -5.57
C TRP A 365 -6.20 -27.23 -4.92
N ILE A 366 -5.08 -27.92 -4.72
CA ILE A 366 -3.95 -27.37 -3.98
C ILE A 366 -3.36 -26.13 -4.65
N ASP A 367 -3.22 -26.16 -5.98
CA ASP A 367 -2.61 -25.07 -6.74
C ASP A 367 -3.38 -23.74 -6.62
N PRO A 368 -4.71 -23.68 -6.83
CA PRO A 368 -5.46 -22.44 -6.58
C PRO A 368 -5.47 -22.01 -5.11
N ILE A 369 -5.39 -22.94 -4.14
CA ILE A 369 -5.24 -22.61 -2.72
C ILE A 369 -3.90 -21.90 -2.47
N LEU A 370 -2.78 -22.49 -2.91
CA LEU A 370 -1.44 -21.93 -2.74
C LEU A 370 -1.27 -20.59 -3.48
N ALA A 371 -1.86 -20.47 -4.67
CA ALA A 371 -1.92 -19.22 -5.42
C ALA A 371 -2.66 -18.12 -4.65
N THR A 372 -3.81 -18.44 -4.04
CA THR A 372 -4.59 -17.49 -3.26
C THR A 372 -3.87 -17.09 -1.98
N VAL A 373 -3.24 -18.04 -1.26
CA VAL A 373 -2.36 -17.74 -0.12
C VAL A 373 -1.26 -16.76 -0.50
N SER A 374 -0.59 -17.01 -1.64
CA SER A 374 0.49 -16.16 -2.14
C SER A 374 0.02 -14.74 -2.43
N LEU A 375 -1.16 -14.59 -3.03
CA LEU A 375 -1.81 -13.29 -3.26
C LEU A 375 -2.15 -12.60 -1.94
N THR A 376 -2.69 -13.33 -0.96
CA THR A 376 -3.05 -12.80 0.36
C THR A 376 -1.82 -12.25 1.09
N LEU A 377 -0.73 -13.02 1.15
CA LEU A 377 0.51 -12.60 1.80
C LEU A 377 1.16 -11.43 1.05
N ALA A 378 1.16 -11.44 -0.28
CA ALA A 378 1.67 -10.32 -1.08
C ALA A 378 0.85 -9.04 -0.89
N ALA A 379 -0.49 -9.14 -0.82
CA ALA A 379 -1.39 -8.02 -0.59
C ALA A 379 -1.21 -7.44 0.83
N ALA A 380 -1.11 -8.29 1.84
CA ALA A 380 -0.83 -7.89 3.22
C ALA A 380 0.51 -7.15 3.32
N THR A 381 1.55 -7.68 2.65
CA THR A 381 2.88 -7.06 2.60
C THR A 381 2.85 -5.71 1.89
N ALA A 382 2.18 -5.62 0.73
CA ALA A 382 2.03 -4.37 -0.01
C ALA A 382 1.24 -3.31 0.74
N GLY A 383 0.14 -3.70 1.38
CA GLY A 383 -0.66 -2.82 2.23
C GLY A 383 0.13 -2.27 3.41
N ALA A 384 0.84 -3.14 4.14
CA ALA A 384 1.64 -2.73 5.30
C ALA A 384 2.86 -1.86 4.93
N ARG A 385 3.55 -2.17 3.83
CA ARG A 385 4.82 -1.53 3.49
C ARG A 385 4.71 -0.32 2.57
N GLU A 386 3.82 -0.37 1.58
CA GLU A 386 3.68 0.69 0.58
C GLU A 386 2.37 1.49 0.73
N GLY A 387 1.49 1.08 1.65
CA GLY A 387 0.19 1.71 1.89
C GLY A 387 -0.84 1.48 0.80
N ARG A 388 -0.52 0.63 -0.19
CA ARG A 388 -1.32 0.42 -1.38
C ARG A 388 -1.31 -1.05 -1.77
N PRO A 389 -2.41 -1.80 -1.54
CA PRO A 389 -2.43 -3.23 -1.79
C PRO A 389 -2.28 -3.59 -3.28
N HIS A 390 -2.59 -2.68 -4.22
CA HIS A 390 -2.37 -2.91 -5.66
C HIS A 390 -0.88 -2.99 -6.06
N LEU A 391 0.03 -2.69 -5.14
CA LEU A 391 1.46 -2.93 -5.29
C LEU A 391 1.86 -4.37 -4.90
N LEU A 392 0.90 -5.28 -4.69
CA LEU A 392 1.17 -6.70 -4.46
C LEU A 392 2.10 -7.37 -5.50
N PRO A 393 2.14 -6.98 -6.79
CA PRO A 393 3.07 -7.61 -7.73
C PRO A 393 4.53 -7.41 -7.36
N LEU A 394 4.86 -6.40 -6.55
CA LEU A 394 6.21 -6.19 -6.02
C LEU A 394 6.68 -7.35 -5.12
N TYR A 395 5.75 -7.98 -4.40
CA TYR A 395 6.02 -9.03 -3.40
C TYR A 395 5.61 -10.42 -3.87
N LEU A 396 4.73 -10.50 -4.87
CA LEU A 396 4.19 -11.75 -5.39
C LEU A 396 5.26 -12.76 -5.85
N PRO A 397 6.35 -12.39 -6.54
CA PRO A 397 7.38 -13.36 -6.93
C PRO A 397 8.02 -14.06 -5.72
N LEU A 398 8.25 -13.30 -4.64
CA LEU A 398 8.89 -13.80 -3.43
C LEU A 398 7.92 -14.69 -2.65
N CYS A 399 6.68 -14.23 -2.43
CA CYS A 399 5.68 -15.01 -1.70
C CYS A 399 5.31 -16.28 -2.46
N ALA A 400 4.94 -16.19 -3.74
CA ALA A 400 4.56 -17.35 -4.55
C ALA A 400 5.72 -18.32 -4.77
N GLY A 401 6.93 -17.79 -4.99
CA GLY A 401 8.14 -18.61 -5.08
C GLY A 401 8.45 -19.36 -3.78
N ALA A 402 8.31 -18.70 -2.62
CA ALA A 402 8.52 -19.32 -1.32
C ALA A 402 7.47 -20.42 -1.02
N VAL A 403 6.18 -20.15 -1.27
CA VAL A 403 5.11 -21.15 -1.14
C VAL A 403 5.39 -22.36 -2.02
N TRP A 404 5.70 -22.13 -3.31
CA TRP A 404 5.95 -23.21 -4.28
C TRP A 404 7.17 -24.05 -3.91
N LEU A 405 8.29 -23.41 -3.55
CA LEU A 405 9.50 -24.12 -3.14
C LEU A 405 9.28 -24.94 -1.86
N ALA A 406 8.61 -24.36 -0.86
CA ALA A 406 8.34 -25.06 0.38
C ALA A 406 7.36 -26.22 0.18
N TRP A 407 6.33 -26.06 -0.65
CA TRP A 407 5.43 -27.12 -1.07
C TRP A 407 6.19 -28.28 -1.74
N LEU A 408 7.05 -27.97 -2.72
CA LEU A 408 7.82 -28.96 -3.47
C LEU A 408 8.80 -29.74 -2.56
N LEU A 409 9.50 -29.04 -1.67
CA LEU A 409 10.38 -29.67 -0.70
C LEU A 409 9.58 -30.51 0.31
N ALA A 410 8.48 -29.96 0.85
CA ALA A 410 7.71 -30.67 1.84
C ALA A 410 7.00 -31.91 1.27
N ILE A 411 6.48 -31.89 0.05
CA ILE A 411 5.82 -33.08 -0.54
C ILE A 411 6.84 -34.20 -0.84
N THR A 412 8.10 -33.84 -1.10
CA THR A 412 9.17 -34.83 -1.32
C THR A 412 9.69 -35.41 -0.01
N TYR A 413 9.76 -34.62 1.06
CA TYR A 413 10.28 -35.07 2.36
C TYR A 413 9.23 -35.62 3.33
N ALA A 414 7.98 -35.15 3.28
CA ALA A 414 6.92 -35.52 4.22
C ALA A 414 6.64 -37.03 4.31
N PRO A 415 6.69 -37.82 3.21
CA PRO A 415 6.53 -39.27 3.29
C PRO A 415 7.56 -39.95 4.21
N TYR A 416 8.79 -39.43 4.32
CA TYR A 416 9.82 -39.99 5.21
C TYR A 416 9.52 -39.75 6.69
N LEU A 417 8.74 -38.71 7.04
CA LEU A 417 8.30 -38.47 8.41
C LEU A 417 7.33 -39.56 8.91
N PHE A 418 6.67 -40.25 7.98
CA PHE A 418 5.67 -41.28 8.27
C PHE A 418 6.17 -42.71 8.00
N ALA A 419 7.41 -42.86 7.53
CA ALA A 419 8.04 -44.14 7.23
C ALA A 419 8.82 -44.75 8.42
N GLY A 420 8.60 -44.23 9.64
CA GLY A 420 9.23 -44.67 10.89
C GLY A 420 8.45 -45.74 11.63
#